data_AF-A0A2T4C153-F1
#
_entry.id   AF-A0A2T4C153-F1
#
_cell.length_a   1.000
_cell.length_b   1.000
_cell.length_c   1.000
_cell.angle_alpha   90.00
_cell.angle_beta   90.00
_cell.angle_gamma   90.00
#
_symmetry.space_group_name_H-M   'P 1'
#
loop_
_entity.id
_entity.type
_entity.pdbx_description
1 polymer ?
#
loop_
_entity_poly.entity_id
_entity_poly.type
_entity_poly.pdbx_seq_one_letter_code
_entity_poly.pdbx_strand_id
1 'polypeptide(L)'
;MSDIGTSSERPAPAEILEEKQTTAQPERQVFLREGTVILRWLFGYYDGRNLPGWKKPPNWPQTLSTWRAQKPKTKFKDVTLVGIDIDELQEQDDGMPIKFHIGISILHTKQLHDLCHASFPLTDSQTSIIRSYHWAVQDDQYFSRNDDRFCFGKRRCIPLSSLEECLKKLLGPFDPLILVVHGISRERIVLRKLNINLNPMFEIDTTKAARYPLQELHDSTLRKLLRDFGIPLADGLLHFAGNDAHFVLRALLMISVRDARRELKNIPAWVPVFEAVARAPLPPIPLTLAQKAAIKTRDKEIAKLQDELDQFRERWMNELKSRKKSD
;
A
#
# COMPACT_ATOMS: atom_id res chain seq x y z
N MET A 1 26.44 37.80 77.58
CA MET A 1 25.26 37.01 77.96
C MET A 1 24.04 37.79 77.55
N SER A 2 23.34 37.29 76.52
CA SER A 2 21.96 37.59 76.10
C SER A 2 21.54 39.06 75.96
N ASP A 3 21.77 39.60 74.76
CA ASP A 3 21.01 40.71 74.17
C ASP A 3 19.88 40.15 73.28
N ILE A 4 18.64 40.60 73.49
CA ILE A 4 17.55 40.49 72.51
C ILE A 4 16.85 41.85 72.49
N GLY A 5 17.19 42.65 71.48
CA GLY A 5 16.46 43.87 71.10
C GLY A 5 15.95 43.70 69.67
N THR A 6 14.64 43.66 69.51
CA THR A 6 13.95 43.71 68.22
C THR A 6 13.80 45.17 67.77
N SER A 7 14.23 45.48 66.55
CA SER A 7 13.79 46.68 65.83
C SER A 7 13.99 46.52 64.31
N SER A 8 12.86 46.54 63.61
CA SER A 8 12.60 47.13 62.29
C SER A 8 13.79 47.66 61.48
N GLU A 9 13.94 47.15 60.25
CA GLU A 9 14.14 47.98 59.05
C GLU A 9 13.88 47.15 57.77
N ARG A 10 13.04 47.67 56.86
CA ARG A 10 12.84 47.10 55.52
C ARG A 10 13.95 47.62 54.58
N PRO A 11 14.51 46.79 53.69
CA PRO A 11 15.12 47.28 52.46
C PRO A 11 14.19 47.13 51.25
N ALA A 12 14.44 48.00 50.27
CA ALA A 12 13.71 48.32 49.06
C ALA A 12 13.53 47.14 48.07
N PRO A 13 12.62 47.25 47.07
CA PRO A 13 12.29 46.16 46.17
C PRO A 13 13.43 45.91 45.18
N ALA A 14 13.88 44.65 45.11
CA ALA A 14 14.83 44.21 44.10
C ALA A 14 14.18 44.25 42.71
N GLU A 15 14.92 44.81 41.77
CA GLU A 15 14.60 44.96 40.35
C GLU A 15 14.10 43.66 39.74
N ILE A 16 12.99 43.76 39.01
CA ILE A 16 12.51 42.73 38.08
C ILE A 16 13.54 42.68 36.94
N LEU A 17 14.48 41.75 37.03
CA LEU A 17 15.22 41.29 35.88
C LEU A 17 14.24 40.48 35.03
N GLU A 18 13.76 41.07 33.94
CA GLU A 18 13.15 40.36 32.83
C GLU A 18 14.15 39.33 32.30
N GLU A 19 14.10 38.11 32.82
CA GLU A 19 14.59 36.95 32.11
C GLU A 19 13.75 36.81 30.84
N LYS A 20 14.31 37.29 29.72
CA LYS A 20 13.90 36.85 28.38
C LYS A 20 13.99 35.33 28.35
N GLN A 21 12.86 34.66 28.59
CA GLN A 21 12.64 33.27 28.24
C GLN A 21 12.69 33.14 26.71
N THR A 22 13.90 33.09 26.16
CA THR A 22 14.15 32.43 24.89
C THR A 22 14.28 30.94 25.14
N THR A 23 13.16 30.28 25.43
CA THR A 23 13.05 28.82 25.29
C THR A 23 12.80 28.50 23.83
N ALA A 24 13.85 28.65 23.01
CA ALA A 24 13.89 28.00 21.71
C ALA A 24 13.84 26.49 21.98
N GLN A 25 12.68 25.87 21.81
CA GLN A 25 12.58 24.42 21.80
C GLN A 25 13.57 23.90 20.75
N PRO A 26 14.40 22.88 21.07
CA PRO A 26 15.31 22.32 20.08
C PRO A 26 14.49 21.88 18.86
N GLU A 27 14.88 22.32 17.68
CA GLU A 27 14.26 21.91 16.41
C GLU A 27 14.17 20.39 16.40
N ARG A 28 12.94 19.86 16.39
CA ARG A 28 12.73 18.41 16.40
C ARG A 28 13.21 17.85 15.06
N GLN A 29 14.37 17.21 15.09
CA GLN A 29 14.98 16.62 13.89
C GLN A 29 14.32 15.28 13.54
N VAL A 30 13.96 15.09 12.26
CA VAL A 30 13.45 13.82 11.75
C VAL A 30 14.62 12.93 11.36
N PHE A 31 14.72 11.75 11.98
CA PHE A 31 15.83 10.83 11.77
C PHE A 31 15.57 9.83 10.64
N LEU A 32 16.64 9.47 9.93
CA LEU A 32 16.63 8.45 8.89
C LEU A 32 16.33 7.08 9.50
N ARG A 33 15.26 6.42 9.02
CA ARG A 33 14.81 5.11 9.52
C ARG A 33 15.36 3.98 8.67
N GLU A 34 15.53 2.81 9.28
CA GLU A 34 16.07 1.60 8.65
C GLU A 34 15.38 1.26 7.32
N GLY A 35 14.04 1.32 7.27
CA GLY A 35 13.29 1.10 6.03
C GLY A 35 13.70 2.02 4.88
N THR A 36 13.96 3.31 5.16
CA THR A 36 14.46 4.25 4.15
C THR A 36 15.87 3.88 3.70
N VAL A 37 16.75 3.50 4.64
CA VAL A 37 18.12 3.06 4.33
C VAL A 37 18.12 1.82 3.44
N ILE A 38 17.25 0.84 3.72
CA ILE A 38 17.04 -0.35 2.89
C ILE A 38 16.62 0.06 1.48
N LEU A 39 15.70 1.01 1.31
CA LEU A 39 15.31 1.50 -0.02
C LEU A 39 16.48 2.14 -0.79
N ARG A 40 17.32 2.93 -0.12
CA ARG A 40 18.54 3.49 -0.76
C ARG A 40 19.46 2.38 -1.25
N TRP A 41 19.63 1.33 -0.45
CA TRP A 41 20.47 0.19 -0.79
C TRP A 41 19.88 -0.63 -1.93
N LEU A 42 18.58 -0.92 -1.89
CA LEU A 42 17.84 -1.67 -2.91
C LEU A 42 17.91 -1.02 -4.29
N PHE A 43 17.73 0.31 -4.34
CA PHE A 43 17.73 1.05 -5.60
C PHE A 43 19.09 1.66 -5.95
N GLY A 44 20.12 1.34 -5.15
CA GLY A 44 21.52 1.57 -5.47
C GLY A 44 21.98 3.02 -5.42
N TYR A 45 21.35 3.84 -4.58
CA TYR A 45 21.75 5.22 -4.27
C TYR A 45 22.16 5.42 -2.79
N TYR A 46 22.38 4.31 -2.08
CA TYR A 46 22.99 4.33 -0.74
C TYR A 46 24.41 4.87 -0.77
N ASP A 47 24.67 5.89 0.06
CA ASP A 47 26.01 6.41 0.34
C ASP A 47 26.34 6.19 1.83
N GLY A 48 27.13 5.16 2.11
CA GLY A 48 27.51 4.79 3.48
C GLY A 48 28.34 5.86 4.22
N ARG A 49 28.82 6.89 3.53
CA ARG A 49 29.54 8.02 4.12
C ARG A 49 28.61 9.11 4.68
N ASN A 50 27.35 9.13 4.25
CA ASN A 50 26.39 10.19 4.53
C ASN A 50 25.06 9.61 5.03
N LEU A 51 25.07 8.97 6.21
CA LEU A 51 23.85 8.49 6.87
C LEU A 51 23.57 9.30 8.14
N PRO A 52 22.67 10.31 8.07
CA PRO A 52 22.28 11.09 9.24
C PRO A 52 21.78 10.19 10.38
N GLY A 53 22.42 10.27 11.54
CA GLY A 53 22.04 9.52 12.75
C GLY A 53 22.56 8.08 12.84
N TRP A 54 23.35 7.59 11.88
CA TRP A 54 23.91 6.24 11.90
C TRP A 54 25.42 6.26 12.14
N LYS A 55 25.88 5.60 13.22
CA LYS A 55 27.30 5.50 13.57
C LYS A 55 28.05 4.39 12.82
N LYS A 56 27.33 3.35 12.37
CA LYS A 56 27.86 2.23 11.59
C LYS A 56 26.88 1.89 10.47
N PRO A 57 27.36 1.56 9.26
CA PRO A 57 26.49 1.12 8.17
C PRO A 57 25.82 -0.22 8.53
N PRO A 58 24.61 -0.52 8.03
CA PRO A 58 24.00 -1.84 8.17
C PRO A 58 24.87 -2.93 7.54
N ASN A 59 24.85 -4.13 8.12
CA ASN A 59 25.47 -5.31 7.53
C ASN A 59 24.58 -5.84 6.39
N TRP A 60 24.90 -5.44 5.16
CA TRP A 60 24.16 -5.86 3.98
C TRP A 60 24.44 -7.32 3.60
N PRO A 61 23.43 -8.09 3.18
CA PRO A 61 23.63 -9.41 2.58
C PRO A 61 24.54 -9.30 1.36
N GLN A 62 25.68 -10.01 1.37
CA GLN A 62 26.66 -9.97 0.27
C GLN A 62 26.21 -10.75 -0.97
N THR A 63 25.17 -11.57 -0.85
CA THR A 63 24.73 -12.55 -1.85
C THR A 63 23.83 -11.99 -2.94
N LEU A 64 23.42 -10.71 -2.83
CA LEU A 64 22.43 -10.15 -3.74
C LEU A 64 23.02 -9.57 -5.02
N SER A 65 22.68 -10.23 -6.13
CA SER A 65 22.98 -9.76 -7.48
C SER A 65 22.29 -8.41 -7.75
N THR A 66 22.95 -7.60 -8.56
CA THR A 66 22.31 -6.47 -9.23
C THR A 66 21.89 -6.91 -10.62
N TRP A 67 20.78 -6.36 -11.12
CA TRP A 67 20.41 -6.56 -12.52
C TRP A 67 21.55 -6.12 -13.46
N ARG A 68 21.69 -6.82 -14.60
CA ARG A 68 22.77 -6.53 -15.56
C ARG A 68 22.71 -5.07 -15.97
N ALA A 69 23.87 -4.42 -16.01
CA ALA A 69 23.95 -3.01 -16.38
C ALA A 69 23.54 -2.81 -17.85
N GLN A 70 22.32 -2.35 -18.07
CA GLN A 70 21.83 -1.83 -19.34
C GLN A 70 21.68 -0.31 -19.22
N LYS A 71 21.62 0.44 -20.34
CA LYS A 71 21.40 1.90 -20.30
C LYS A 71 19.87 2.19 -20.28
N PRO A 72 19.36 3.06 -19.39
CA PRO A 72 20.06 3.77 -18.32
C PRO A 72 20.50 2.83 -17.19
N LYS A 73 21.71 3.04 -16.66
CA LYS A 73 22.29 2.15 -15.63
C LYS A 73 21.50 2.26 -14.33
N THR A 74 20.63 1.29 -14.08
CA THR A 74 20.07 1.05 -12.74
C THR A 74 21.03 0.17 -11.93
N LYS A 75 20.97 0.28 -10.61
CA LYS A 75 21.72 -0.57 -9.66
C LYS A 75 20.77 -1.36 -8.75
N PHE A 76 19.60 -1.69 -9.29
CA PHE A 76 18.56 -2.38 -8.54
C PHE A 76 19.05 -3.76 -8.11
N LYS A 77 18.80 -4.07 -6.83
CA LYS A 77 18.98 -5.43 -6.30
C LYS A 77 17.88 -6.34 -6.83
N ASP A 78 18.24 -7.57 -7.15
CA ASP A 78 17.33 -8.61 -7.58
C ASP A 78 16.55 -9.15 -6.37
N VAL A 79 15.43 -8.50 -6.06
CA VAL A 79 14.54 -8.86 -4.94
C VAL A 79 13.07 -8.83 -5.35
N THR A 80 12.23 -9.48 -4.55
CA THR A 80 10.78 -9.35 -4.60
C THR A 80 10.26 -8.59 -3.39
N LEU A 81 9.52 -7.50 -3.64
CA LEU A 81 8.82 -6.73 -2.62
C LEU A 81 7.42 -7.35 -2.44
N VAL A 82 7.07 -7.70 -1.21
CA VAL A 82 5.78 -8.31 -0.88
C VAL A 82 5.05 -7.45 0.15
N GLY A 83 4.01 -6.77 -0.30
CA GLY A 83 3.07 -6.04 0.54
C GLY A 83 2.11 -7.00 1.22
N ILE A 84 1.96 -6.90 2.55
CA ILE A 84 0.94 -7.64 3.31
C ILE A 84 0.14 -6.67 4.18
N ASP A 85 -1.15 -6.93 4.29
CA ASP A 85 -2.07 -6.25 5.20
C ASP A 85 -3.09 -7.26 5.75
N ILE A 86 -3.51 -7.10 7.00
CA ILE A 86 -4.56 -7.93 7.63
C ILE A 86 -5.69 -7.07 8.19
N ASP A 87 -6.90 -7.38 7.72
CA ASP A 87 -8.15 -6.73 8.13
C ASP A 87 -9.20 -7.75 8.59
N GLU A 88 -10.32 -7.24 9.09
CA GLU A 88 -11.48 -8.03 9.57
C GLU A 88 -11.09 -9.17 10.53
N LEU A 89 -10.05 -8.96 11.34
CA LEU A 89 -9.54 -9.95 12.28
C LEU A 89 -10.58 -10.23 13.38
N GLN A 90 -10.94 -11.51 13.51
CA GLN A 90 -11.71 -12.08 14.59
C GLN A 90 -10.83 -13.10 15.33
N GLU A 91 -10.79 -12.99 16.64
CA GLU A 91 -9.98 -13.83 17.53
C GLU A 91 -10.89 -14.59 18.52
N GLN A 92 -10.44 -15.75 18.98
CA GLN A 92 -10.99 -16.44 20.16
C GLN A 92 -10.64 -15.71 21.46
N ASP A 93 -11.20 -16.17 22.58
CA ASP A 93 -10.93 -15.61 23.92
C ASP A 93 -9.44 -15.71 24.31
N ASP A 94 -8.72 -16.71 23.80
CA ASP A 94 -7.27 -16.88 23.97
C ASP A 94 -6.43 -16.01 23.01
N GLY A 95 -7.09 -15.23 22.15
CA GLY A 95 -6.50 -14.41 21.13
C GLY A 95 -6.13 -15.17 19.85
N MET A 96 -6.48 -16.44 19.66
CA MET A 96 -6.15 -17.15 18.42
C MET A 96 -6.98 -16.64 17.24
N PRO A 97 -6.36 -16.31 16.08
CA PRO A 97 -7.10 -15.88 14.91
C PRO A 97 -8.03 -16.98 14.39
N ILE A 98 -9.32 -16.68 14.25
CA ILE A 98 -10.31 -17.62 13.69
C ILE A 98 -10.77 -17.25 12.29
N LYS A 99 -10.80 -15.96 11.98
CA LYS A 99 -11.25 -15.42 10.71
C LYS A 99 -10.60 -14.07 10.49
N PHE A 100 -10.14 -13.82 9.27
CA PHE A 100 -9.54 -12.54 8.90
C PHE A 100 -9.38 -12.46 7.39
N HIS A 101 -9.06 -11.27 6.91
CA HIS A 101 -8.74 -11.01 5.52
C HIS A 101 -7.25 -10.75 5.41
N ILE A 102 -6.59 -11.37 4.43
CA ILE A 102 -5.19 -11.12 4.14
C ILE A 102 -5.02 -10.63 2.70
N GLY A 103 -4.39 -9.47 2.59
CA GLY A 103 -3.96 -8.89 1.34
C GLY A 103 -2.52 -9.24 1.07
N ILE A 104 -2.22 -9.60 -0.18
CA ILE A 104 -0.86 -9.92 -0.60
C ILE A 104 -0.62 -9.23 -1.94
N SER A 105 0.37 -8.36 -2.01
CA SER A 105 0.78 -7.70 -3.25
C SER A 105 2.24 -7.97 -3.53
N ILE A 106 2.58 -8.28 -4.77
CA ILE A 106 3.91 -8.75 -5.17
C ILE A 106 4.43 -7.86 -6.28
N LEU A 107 5.63 -7.30 -6.07
CA LEU A 107 6.34 -6.48 -7.03
C LEU A 107 7.78 -6.95 -7.15
N HIS A 108 8.15 -7.48 -8.31
CA HIS A 108 9.52 -7.86 -8.57
C HIS A 108 10.31 -6.66 -9.09
N THR A 109 11.45 -6.36 -8.47
CA THR A 109 12.35 -5.27 -8.91
C THR A 109 12.83 -5.42 -10.35
N LYS A 110 12.85 -6.65 -10.90
CA LYS A 110 13.09 -6.89 -12.33
C LYS A 110 12.14 -6.11 -13.22
N GLN A 111 10.84 -6.11 -12.88
CA GLN A 111 9.83 -5.44 -13.69
C GLN A 111 10.05 -3.92 -13.67
N LEU A 112 10.47 -3.36 -12.53
CA LEU A 112 10.86 -1.94 -12.44
C LEU A 112 12.13 -1.65 -13.26
N HIS A 113 13.11 -2.55 -13.21
CA HIS A 113 14.33 -2.46 -14.01
C HIS A 113 14.00 -2.44 -15.51
N ASP A 114 13.22 -3.42 -15.98
CA ASP A 114 12.82 -3.55 -17.37
C ASP A 114 12.06 -2.31 -17.86
N LEU A 115 11.18 -1.73 -17.03
CA LEU A 115 10.48 -0.48 -17.35
C LEU A 115 11.41 0.75 -17.46
N CYS A 116 12.57 0.75 -16.80
CA CYS A 116 13.57 1.82 -17.00
C CYS A 116 14.19 1.80 -18.40
N HIS A 117 14.03 0.70 -19.13
CA HIS A 117 14.51 0.51 -20.50
C HIS A 117 13.40 0.63 -21.55
N ALA A 118 12.14 0.79 -21.13
CA ALA A 118 11.01 0.99 -22.01
C ALA A 118 10.93 2.44 -22.51
N SER A 119 10.33 2.63 -23.69
CA SER A 119 10.02 3.97 -24.20
C SER A 119 8.96 4.65 -23.33
N PHE A 120 9.19 5.92 -22.99
CA PHE A 120 8.22 6.76 -22.31
C PHE A 120 7.35 7.54 -23.31
N PRO A 121 6.08 7.87 -22.96
CA PRO A 121 5.39 7.55 -21.72
C PRO A 121 4.99 6.07 -21.62
N LEU A 122 4.99 5.52 -20.41
CA LEU A 122 4.53 4.16 -20.17
C LEU A 122 3.00 4.07 -20.36
N THR A 123 2.52 2.98 -20.95
CA THR A 123 1.09 2.69 -21.07
C THR A 123 0.51 2.20 -19.75
N ASP A 124 -0.81 2.30 -19.58
CA ASP A 124 -1.51 1.76 -18.40
C ASP A 124 -1.18 0.27 -18.18
N SER A 125 -1.15 -0.52 -19.26
CA SER A 125 -0.78 -1.94 -19.20
C SER A 125 0.66 -2.18 -18.72
N GLN A 126 1.60 -1.32 -19.09
CA GLN A 126 3.00 -1.41 -18.64
C GLN A 126 3.16 -1.02 -17.17
N THR A 127 2.31 -0.14 -16.65
CA THR A 127 2.36 0.29 -15.25
C THR A 127 1.70 -0.70 -14.28
N SER A 128 0.89 -1.65 -14.78
CA SER A 128 0.19 -2.66 -13.99
C SER A 128 1.08 -3.89 -13.64
N ILE A 129 2.25 -3.64 -13.04
CA ILE A 129 3.23 -4.70 -12.70
C ILE A 129 3.06 -5.29 -11.29
N ILE A 130 2.33 -4.62 -10.40
CA ILE A 130 2.04 -5.11 -9.05
C ILE A 130 0.92 -6.14 -9.12
N ARG A 131 1.21 -7.38 -8.72
CA ARG A 131 0.22 -8.47 -8.69
C ARG A 131 -0.39 -8.57 -7.31
N SER A 132 -1.71 -8.45 -7.20
CA SER A 132 -2.40 -8.43 -5.92
C SER A 132 -3.39 -9.57 -5.75
N TYR A 133 -3.52 -9.99 -4.50
CA TYR A 133 -4.39 -11.05 -4.04
C TYR A 133 -5.13 -10.58 -2.78
N HIS A 134 -6.40 -10.97 -2.67
CA HIS A 134 -7.21 -10.78 -1.48
C HIS A 134 -7.79 -12.13 -1.05
N TRP A 135 -7.40 -12.62 0.12
CA TRP A 135 -7.92 -13.88 0.65
C TRP A 135 -8.77 -13.64 1.88
N ALA A 136 -10.05 -14.05 1.81
CA ALA A 136 -10.92 -14.13 2.97
C ALA A 136 -10.68 -15.49 3.64
N VAL A 137 -10.05 -15.48 4.81
CA VAL A 137 -9.62 -16.68 5.53
C VAL A 137 -10.72 -17.09 6.49
N GLN A 138 -11.18 -18.33 6.38
CA GLN A 138 -12.29 -18.89 7.16
C GLN A 138 -13.61 -18.10 6.96
N ASP A 139 -13.82 -17.54 5.77
CA ASP A 139 -15.06 -16.89 5.36
C ASP A 139 -15.44 -17.29 3.92
N ASP A 140 -15.99 -18.49 3.77
CA ASP A 140 -16.33 -19.13 2.49
C ASP A 140 -17.38 -18.37 1.66
N GLN A 141 -18.19 -17.52 2.30
CA GLN A 141 -19.28 -16.78 1.68
C GLN A 141 -19.08 -15.27 1.66
N TYR A 142 -17.89 -14.77 2.02
CA TYR A 142 -17.64 -13.33 2.07
C TYR A 142 -18.05 -12.62 0.77
N PHE A 143 -17.50 -13.07 -0.36
CA PHE A 143 -17.69 -12.38 -1.64
C PHE A 143 -19.03 -12.67 -2.32
N SER A 144 -19.84 -13.58 -1.79
CA SER A 144 -21.22 -13.77 -2.25
C SER A 144 -22.20 -12.88 -1.47
N ARG A 145 -21.84 -12.50 -0.23
CA ARG A 145 -22.69 -11.70 0.67
C ARG A 145 -22.34 -10.22 0.71
N ASN A 146 -21.10 -9.86 0.39
CA ASN A 146 -20.60 -8.49 0.50
C ASN A 146 -20.26 -7.86 -0.85
N ASP A 147 -20.25 -6.53 -0.88
CA ASP A 147 -19.71 -5.75 -1.99
C ASP A 147 -18.20 -6.01 -2.09
N ASP A 148 -17.82 -6.77 -3.11
CA ASP A 148 -16.43 -7.00 -3.47
C ASP A 148 -15.83 -5.71 -4.06
N ARG A 149 -15.11 -4.93 -3.25
CA ARG A 149 -14.41 -3.71 -3.70
C ARG A 149 -12.92 -3.94 -3.95
N PHE A 150 -12.46 -5.18 -3.93
CA PHE A 150 -11.08 -5.49 -4.30
C PHE A 150 -10.91 -5.35 -5.81
N CYS A 151 -10.02 -4.45 -6.25
CA CYS A 151 -9.95 -4.06 -7.67
C CYS A 151 -8.62 -4.44 -8.36
N PHE A 152 -7.60 -4.86 -7.62
CA PHE A 152 -6.23 -5.02 -8.16
C PHE A 152 -5.84 -6.44 -8.58
N GLY A 153 -6.73 -7.42 -8.52
CA GLY A 153 -6.38 -8.76 -8.98
C GLY A 153 -7.31 -9.88 -8.55
N LYS A 154 -6.72 -10.96 -8.03
CA LYS A 154 -7.44 -12.21 -7.74
C LYS A 154 -7.91 -12.27 -6.29
N ARG A 155 -9.18 -12.58 -6.09
CA ARG A 155 -9.73 -12.87 -4.77
C ARG A 155 -10.12 -14.33 -4.63
N ARG A 156 -10.12 -14.83 -3.39
CA ARG A 156 -10.64 -16.16 -3.05
C ARG A 156 -10.97 -16.27 -1.57
N CYS A 157 -11.90 -17.15 -1.22
CA CYS A 157 -12.04 -17.61 0.14
C CYS A 157 -11.17 -18.85 0.33
N ILE A 158 -10.49 -18.97 1.47
CA ILE A 158 -9.68 -20.16 1.80
C ILE A 158 -9.91 -20.59 3.24
N PRO A 159 -9.85 -21.91 3.54
CA PRO A 159 -9.81 -22.39 4.92
C PRO A 159 -8.55 -21.90 5.64
N LEU A 160 -8.64 -21.66 6.95
CA LEU A 160 -7.48 -21.31 7.77
C LEU A 160 -6.38 -22.38 7.69
N SER A 161 -6.77 -23.66 7.68
CA SER A 161 -5.85 -24.80 7.58
C SER A 161 -5.03 -24.83 6.28
N SER A 162 -5.51 -24.21 5.20
CA SER A 162 -4.80 -24.17 3.92
C SER A 162 -3.94 -22.92 3.73
N LEU A 163 -3.96 -21.97 4.69
CA LEU A 163 -3.31 -20.67 4.54
C LEU A 163 -1.80 -20.79 4.35
N GLU A 164 -1.12 -21.58 5.19
CA GLU A 164 0.33 -21.73 5.14
C GLU A 164 0.78 -22.33 3.80
N GLU A 165 0.15 -23.42 3.35
CA GLU A 165 0.43 -24.04 2.06
C GLU A 165 0.18 -23.06 0.91
N CYS A 166 -0.91 -22.30 0.98
CA CYS A 166 -1.24 -21.28 0.01
C CYS A 166 -0.18 -20.17 -0.07
N LEU A 167 0.31 -19.70 1.07
CA LEU A 167 1.38 -18.70 1.15
C LEU A 167 2.70 -19.27 0.61
N LYS A 168 3.09 -20.47 1.01
CA LYS A 168 4.29 -21.16 0.51
C LYS A 168 4.24 -21.36 -1.01
N LYS A 169 3.10 -21.78 -1.55
CA LYS A 169 2.92 -21.95 -2.99
C LYS A 169 2.97 -20.62 -3.74
N LEU A 170 2.35 -19.58 -3.20
CA LEU A 170 2.34 -18.26 -3.84
C LEU A 170 3.73 -17.60 -3.80
N LEU A 171 4.41 -17.67 -2.65
CA LEU A 171 5.62 -16.91 -2.37
C LEU A 171 6.91 -17.70 -2.58
N GLY A 172 6.84 -19.03 -2.62
CA GLY A 172 7.99 -19.93 -2.77
C GLY A 172 8.90 -19.65 -3.98
N PRO A 173 8.39 -19.22 -5.15
CA PRO A 173 9.24 -18.83 -6.27
C PRO A 173 10.02 -17.52 -6.07
N PHE A 174 9.76 -16.77 -4.99
CA PHE A 174 10.34 -15.45 -4.76
C PHE A 174 11.33 -15.48 -3.60
N ASP A 175 12.61 -15.69 -3.94
CA ASP A 175 13.73 -15.55 -3.01
C ASP A 175 14.83 -14.70 -3.68
N PRO A 176 15.31 -13.61 -3.06
CA PRO A 176 14.92 -13.12 -1.74
C PRO A 176 13.68 -12.21 -1.72
N LEU A 177 12.94 -12.33 -0.62
CA LEU A 177 11.72 -11.60 -0.33
C LEU A 177 11.97 -10.48 0.69
N ILE A 178 11.38 -9.31 0.44
CA ILE A 178 11.31 -8.21 1.40
C ILE A 178 9.84 -7.96 1.72
N LEU A 179 9.51 -8.06 3.00
CA LEU A 179 8.17 -7.81 3.50
C LEU A 179 7.94 -6.31 3.64
N VAL A 180 6.81 -5.83 3.13
CA VAL A 180 6.41 -4.42 3.17
C VAL A 180 5.04 -4.35 3.83
N VAL A 181 4.91 -3.48 4.83
CA VAL A 181 3.68 -3.34 5.62
C VAL A 181 3.43 -1.87 5.93
N HIS A 182 2.25 -1.57 6.47
CA HIS A 182 1.91 -0.24 6.94
C HIS A 182 1.48 -0.29 8.41
N GLY A 183 2.47 -0.23 9.30
CA GLY A 183 2.28 -0.48 10.73
C GLY A 183 2.36 -1.97 11.07
N ILE A 184 3.58 -2.50 11.22
CA ILE A 184 3.90 -3.94 11.24
C ILE A 184 3.28 -4.80 12.36
N SER A 185 2.64 -4.19 13.36
CA SER A 185 2.30 -4.90 14.59
C SER A 185 1.28 -6.02 14.38
N ARG A 186 0.24 -5.79 13.57
CA ARG A 186 -0.88 -6.73 13.46
C ARG A 186 -0.51 -7.96 12.63
N GLU A 187 0.05 -7.76 11.44
CA GLU A 187 0.41 -8.81 10.49
C GLU A 187 1.39 -9.78 11.14
N ARG A 188 2.40 -9.24 11.84
CA ARG A 188 3.42 -10.04 12.52
C ARG A 188 2.86 -10.84 13.69
N ILE A 189 1.90 -10.30 14.44
CA ILE A 189 1.26 -11.01 15.55
C ILE A 189 0.43 -12.18 15.01
N VAL A 190 -0.42 -11.94 14.01
CA VAL A 190 -1.29 -12.97 13.42
C VAL A 190 -0.47 -14.10 12.80
N LEU A 191 0.50 -13.78 11.95
CA LEU A 191 1.35 -14.79 11.32
C LEU A 191 2.13 -15.63 12.35
N ARG A 192 2.63 -15.00 13.43
CA ARG A 192 3.32 -15.71 14.51
C ARG A 192 2.39 -16.64 15.29
N LYS A 193 1.19 -16.18 15.66
CA LYS A 193 0.19 -17.02 16.37
C LYS A 193 -0.18 -18.26 15.54
N LEU A 194 -0.23 -18.11 14.21
CA LEU A 194 -0.48 -19.21 13.28
C LEU A 194 0.76 -20.05 12.95
N ASN A 195 1.92 -19.77 13.57
CA ASN A 195 3.20 -20.42 13.29
C ASN A 195 3.62 -20.34 11.80
N ILE A 196 3.22 -19.28 11.10
CA ILE A 196 3.57 -19.04 9.70
C ILE A 196 4.80 -18.15 9.64
N ASN A 197 5.89 -18.68 9.10
CA ASN A 197 7.11 -17.92 8.85
C ASN A 197 7.31 -17.68 7.36
N LEU A 198 7.33 -16.40 6.95
CA LEU A 198 7.60 -15.98 5.57
C LEU A 198 9.08 -15.82 5.25
N ASN A 199 9.95 -15.89 6.28
CA ASN A 199 11.40 -15.73 6.18
C ASN A 199 11.86 -14.51 5.33
N PRO A 200 11.34 -13.29 5.60
CA PRO A 200 11.76 -12.13 4.82
C PRO A 200 13.22 -11.76 5.12
N MET A 201 13.96 -11.35 4.09
CA MET A 201 15.31 -10.80 4.25
C MET A 201 15.29 -9.49 5.03
N PHE A 202 14.30 -8.65 4.76
CA PHE A 202 14.06 -7.38 5.43
C PHE A 202 12.57 -7.13 5.59
N GLU A 203 12.22 -6.34 6.61
CA GLU A 203 10.87 -5.82 6.82
C GLU A 203 10.90 -4.30 6.69
N ILE A 204 10.04 -3.73 5.85
CA ILE A 204 9.89 -2.29 5.68
C ILE A 204 8.51 -1.86 6.15
N ASP A 205 8.48 -1.12 7.25
CA ASP A 205 7.29 -0.43 7.73
C ASP A 205 7.19 0.96 7.06
N THR A 206 6.22 1.11 6.17
CA THR A 206 6.03 2.34 5.39
C THR A 206 5.65 3.54 6.25
N THR A 207 5.03 3.34 7.43
CA THR A 207 4.73 4.44 8.36
C THR A 207 6.00 5.13 8.81
N LYS A 208 7.02 4.34 9.17
CA LYS A 208 8.34 4.80 9.63
C LYS A 208 9.22 5.24 8.47
N ALA A 209 9.22 4.48 7.36
CA ALA A 209 10.06 4.79 6.20
C ALA A 209 9.67 6.11 5.52
N ALA A 210 8.40 6.53 5.61
CA ALA A 210 7.92 7.79 5.05
C ALA A 210 8.35 9.03 5.85
N ARG A 211 8.62 8.89 7.17
CA ARG A 211 8.91 10.03 8.05
C ARG A 211 10.04 10.90 7.54
N TYR A 212 11.19 10.30 7.22
CA TYR A 212 12.35 11.07 6.77
C TYR A 212 12.13 11.72 5.39
N PRO A 213 11.67 11.02 4.34
CA PRO A 213 11.42 11.66 3.06
C PRO A 213 10.37 12.79 3.10
N LEU A 214 9.38 12.69 4.00
CA LEU A 214 8.33 13.70 4.17
C LEU A 214 8.65 14.78 5.22
N GLN A 215 9.70 14.59 6.03
CA GLN A 215 10.01 15.40 7.22
C GLN A 215 8.86 15.44 8.23
N GLU A 216 8.28 14.27 8.50
CA GLU A 216 7.20 14.11 9.45
C GLU A 216 7.68 13.49 10.75
N LEU A 217 7.24 14.07 11.87
CA LEU A 217 7.54 13.57 13.20
C LEU A 217 6.68 12.36 13.58
N HIS A 218 5.48 12.29 13.01
CA HIS A 218 4.44 11.30 13.31
C HIS A 218 4.27 10.30 12.18
N ASP A 219 3.69 9.14 12.51
CA ASP A 219 3.32 8.15 11.51
C ASP A 219 2.15 8.66 10.66
N SER A 220 2.32 8.63 9.35
CA SER A 220 1.25 8.94 8.42
C SER A 220 0.36 7.71 8.23
N THR A 221 -0.95 7.94 8.18
CA THR A 221 -1.91 6.92 7.74
C THR A 221 -1.75 6.63 6.26
N LEU A 222 -2.17 5.45 5.81
CA LEU A 222 -2.08 5.05 4.40
C LEU A 222 -2.84 6.05 3.52
N ARG A 223 -4.07 6.40 3.91
CA ARG A 223 -4.89 7.42 3.22
C ARG A 223 -4.14 8.74 3.03
N LYS A 224 -3.45 9.21 4.08
CA LYS A 224 -2.67 10.45 4.01
C LYS A 224 -1.49 10.30 3.04
N LEU A 225 -0.73 9.20 3.10
CA LEU A 225 0.38 8.95 2.17
C LEU A 225 -0.09 8.93 0.71
N LEU A 226 -1.19 8.23 0.41
CA LEU A 226 -1.72 8.14 -0.94
C LEU A 226 -2.07 9.52 -1.49
N ARG A 227 -2.73 10.35 -0.67
CA ARG A 227 -3.06 11.74 -1.04
C ARG A 227 -1.81 12.59 -1.27
N ASP A 228 -0.85 12.58 -0.35
CA ASP A 228 0.34 13.43 -0.41
C ASP A 228 1.30 13.04 -1.55
N PHE A 229 1.23 11.78 -1.99
CA PHE A 229 1.96 11.28 -3.15
C PHE A 229 1.20 11.41 -4.47
N GLY A 230 -0.08 11.80 -4.45
CA GLY A 230 -0.93 11.86 -5.64
C GLY A 230 -1.19 10.49 -6.25
N ILE A 231 -1.29 9.45 -5.41
CA ILE A 231 -1.67 8.10 -5.83
C ILE A 231 -3.20 8.05 -5.94
N PRO A 232 -3.77 7.66 -7.09
CA PRO A 232 -5.22 7.56 -7.25
C PRO A 232 -5.87 6.68 -6.19
N LEU A 233 -6.90 7.20 -5.53
CA LEU A 233 -7.70 6.50 -4.53
C LEU A 233 -9.16 6.90 -4.69
N ALA A 234 -10.04 5.92 -4.91
CA ALA A 234 -11.48 6.12 -4.89
C ALA A 234 -12.06 5.79 -3.49
N ASP A 235 -13.23 6.34 -3.20
CA ASP A 235 -13.87 6.17 -1.90
C ASP A 235 -14.25 4.71 -1.62
N GLY A 236 -13.98 4.29 -0.38
CA GLY A 236 -14.26 2.94 0.10
C GLY A 236 -13.43 1.83 -0.53
N LEU A 237 -12.25 2.15 -1.08
CA LEU A 237 -11.26 1.15 -1.50
C LEU A 237 -10.25 0.77 -0.40
N LEU A 238 -10.09 1.60 0.63
CA LEU A 238 -9.32 1.25 1.84
C LEU A 238 -10.17 0.39 2.79
N HIS A 239 -9.51 -0.28 3.73
CA HIS A 239 -10.10 -1.29 4.63
C HIS A 239 -10.48 -2.59 3.89
N PHE A 240 -9.73 -2.88 2.83
CA PHE A 240 -9.77 -4.13 2.11
C PHE A 240 -8.32 -4.58 2.01
N ALA A 241 -7.94 -5.57 2.81
CA ALA A 241 -6.57 -6.02 2.95
C ALA A 241 -5.80 -6.09 1.61
N GLY A 242 -6.39 -6.70 0.57
CA GLY A 242 -5.78 -6.77 -0.77
C GLY A 242 -5.53 -5.43 -1.45
N ASN A 243 -6.43 -4.45 -1.30
CA ASN A 243 -6.22 -3.09 -1.81
C ASN A 243 -5.18 -2.36 -0.97
N ASP A 244 -5.23 -2.47 0.35
CA ASP A 244 -4.28 -1.82 1.25
C ASP A 244 -2.86 -2.32 1.01
N ALA A 245 -2.65 -3.64 0.90
CA ALA A 245 -1.37 -4.24 0.50
C ALA A 245 -0.86 -3.71 -0.86
N HIS A 246 -1.75 -3.46 -1.82
CA HIS A 246 -1.38 -2.90 -3.12
C HIS A 246 -0.94 -1.43 -3.00
N PHE A 247 -1.73 -0.64 -2.29
CA PHE A 247 -1.47 0.76 -2.04
C PHE A 247 -0.20 0.99 -1.22
N VAL A 248 0.12 0.08 -0.29
CA VAL A 248 1.37 0.10 0.46
C VAL A 248 2.58 -0.01 -0.46
N LEU A 249 2.54 -0.88 -1.48
CA LEU A 249 3.64 -0.95 -2.46
C LEU A 249 3.72 0.30 -3.34
N ARG A 250 2.58 0.87 -3.77
CA ARG A 250 2.58 2.15 -4.49
C ARG A 250 3.16 3.28 -3.63
N ALA A 251 2.79 3.33 -2.35
CA ALA A 251 3.33 4.30 -1.40
C ALA A 251 4.84 4.10 -1.21
N LEU A 252 5.32 2.86 -1.09
CA LEU A 252 6.75 2.55 -0.97
C LEU A 252 7.58 3.10 -2.14
N LEU A 253 7.08 2.96 -3.38
CA LEU A 253 7.72 3.52 -4.57
C LEU A 253 7.82 5.05 -4.45
N MET A 254 6.75 5.70 -3.99
CA MET A 254 6.73 7.16 -3.83
C MET A 254 7.56 7.67 -2.65
N ILE A 255 7.69 6.90 -1.56
CA ILE A 255 8.66 7.16 -0.48
C ILE A 255 10.06 7.20 -1.07
N SER A 256 10.41 6.23 -1.92
CA SER A 256 11.72 6.16 -2.59
C SER A 256 11.95 7.34 -3.55
N VAL A 257 10.92 7.76 -4.28
CA VAL A 257 10.98 8.95 -5.16
C VAL A 257 11.23 10.22 -4.34
N ARG A 258 10.52 10.40 -3.23
CA ARG A 258 10.69 11.58 -2.35
C ARG A 258 12.07 11.61 -1.72
N ASP A 259 12.57 10.47 -1.24
CA ASP A 259 13.90 10.36 -0.67
C ASP A 259 14.97 10.69 -1.71
N ALA A 260 14.90 10.09 -2.90
CA ALA A 260 15.86 10.37 -3.97
C ALA A 260 15.87 11.86 -4.38
N ARG A 261 14.71 12.50 -4.51
CA ARG A 261 14.62 13.93 -4.82
C ARG A 261 15.18 14.84 -3.73
N ARG A 262 15.07 14.41 -2.48
CA ARG A 262 15.59 15.14 -1.32
C ARG A 262 17.11 15.06 -1.26
N GLU A 263 17.66 13.87 -1.51
CA GLU A 263 19.05 13.54 -1.17
C GLU A 263 20.00 13.60 -2.37
N LEU A 264 19.48 13.41 -3.59
CA LEU A 264 20.30 13.32 -4.78
C LEU A 264 20.22 14.62 -5.59
N LYS A 265 21.38 15.18 -5.90
CA LYS A 265 21.51 16.34 -6.81
C LYS A 265 21.01 16.00 -8.22
N ASN A 266 21.29 14.78 -8.68
CA ASN A 266 20.90 14.28 -9.99
C ASN A 266 19.79 13.24 -9.81
N ILE A 267 18.63 13.52 -10.40
CA ILE A 267 17.47 12.63 -10.31
C ILE A 267 17.74 11.35 -11.12
N PRO A 268 17.65 10.16 -10.50
CA PRO A 268 17.84 8.91 -11.21
C PRO A 268 16.78 8.67 -12.29
N ALA A 269 17.17 8.01 -13.39
CA ALA A 269 16.28 7.69 -14.51
C ALA A 269 15.08 6.80 -14.13
N TRP A 270 15.14 6.10 -12.99
CA TRP A 270 14.04 5.29 -12.50
C TRP A 270 12.95 6.11 -11.77
N VAL A 271 13.22 7.36 -11.38
CA VAL A 271 12.24 8.17 -10.65
C VAL A 271 10.93 8.35 -11.45
N PRO A 272 10.96 8.73 -12.75
CA PRO A 272 9.74 8.78 -13.56
C PRO A 272 9.00 7.43 -13.68
N VAL A 273 9.74 6.30 -13.71
CA VAL A 273 9.14 4.95 -13.73
C VAL A 273 8.36 4.70 -12.46
N PHE A 274 8.94 5.01 -11.30
CA PHE A 274 8.30 4.75 -10.01
C PHE A 274 7.07 5.63 -9.84
N GLU A 275 7.12 6.89 -10.28
CA GLU A 275 5.96 7.77 -10.31
C GLU A 275 4.86 7.23 -11.22
N ALA A 276 5.20 6.76 -12.42
CA ALA A 276 4.23 6.20 -13.36
C ALA A 276 3.56 4.94 -12.81
N VAL A 277 4.32 4.02 -12.22
CA VAL A 277 3.77 2.80 -11.60
C VAL A 277 2.92 3.12 -10.38
N ALA A 278 3.39 4.00 -9.48
CA ALA A 278 2.66 4.32 -8.26
C ALA A 278 1.37 5.10 -8.55
N ARG A 279 1.38 6.00 -9.53
CA ARG A 279 0.24 6.84 -9.92
C ARG A 279 -0.57 6.29 -11.08
N ALA A 280 -0.31 5.05 -11.48
CA ALA A 280 -1.09 4.36 -12.50
C ALA A 280 -2.59 4.48 -12.20
N PRO A 281 -3.45 4.67 -13.21
CA PRO A 281 -4.89 4.71 -13.02
C PRO A 281 -5.41 3.51 -12.22
N LEU A 282 -6.55 3.70 -11.55
CA LEU A 282 -7.23 2.58 -10.91
C LEU A 282 -7.82 1.66 -11.98
N PRO A 283 -7.79 0.34 -11.79
CA PRO A 283 -8.59 -0.57 -12.59
C PRO A 283 -10.09 -0.28 -12.40
N PRO A 284 -10.96 -0.76 -13.30
CA PRO A 284 -12.40 -0.62 -13.13
C PRO A 284 -12.84 -1.12 -11.76
N ILE A 285 -13.51 -0.25 -11.01
CA ILE A 285 -14.00 -0.60 -9.66
C ILE A 285 -15.15 -1.60 -9.83
N PRO A 286 -15.12 -2.75 -9.12
CA PRO A 286 -16.20 -3.71 -9.24
C PRO A 286 -17.54 -3.12 -8.79
N LEU A 287 -18.61 -3.54 -9.45
CA LEU A 287 -19.96 -3.11 -9.11
C LEU A 287 -20.42 -3.71 -7.78
N THR A 288 -21.12 -2.90 -7.00
CA THR A 288 -21.86 -3.31 -5.80
C THR A 288 -22.95 -4.32 -6.13
N LEU A 289 -23.40 -5.08 -5.14
CA LEU A 289 -24.54 -6.01 -5.25
C LEU A 289 -25.80 -5.29 -5.69
N ALA A 290 -26.05 -4.08 -5.17
CA ALA A 290 -27.18 -3.25 -5.56
C ALA A 290 -27.10 -2.83 -7.04
N GLN A 291 -25.92 -2.39 -7.50
CA GLN A 291 -25.71 -2.06 -8.92
C GLN A 291 -25.87 -3.29 -9.83
N LYS A 292 -25.32 -4.44 -9.43
CA LYS A 292 -25.50 -5.71 -10.15
C LYS A 292 -26.98 -6.12 -10.23
N ALA A 293 -27.72 -5.98 -9.13
CA ALA A 293 -29.15 -6.27 -9.09
C ALA A 293 -29.95 -5.32 -9.99
N ALA A 294 -29.65 -4.01 -9.97
CA ALA A 294 -30.29 -3.02 -10.81
C ALA A 294 -30.06 -3.28 -12.30
N ILE A 295 -28.83 -3.62 -12.70
CA ILE A 295 -28.51 -4.03 -14.09
C ILE A 295 -29.32 -5.27 -14.47
N LYS A 296 -29.35 -6.29 -13.61
CA LYS A 296 -30.11 -7.51 -13.86
C LYS A 296 -31.61 -7.26 -14.03
N THR A 297 -32.18 -6.34 -13.24
CA THR A 297 -33.59 -5.94 -13.37
C THR A 297 -33.83 -5.23 -14.70
N ARG A 298 -32.97 -4.27 -15.06
CA ARG A 298 -33.05 -3.55 -16.33
C ARG A 298 -32.91 -4.49 -17.54
N ASP A 299 -32.00 -5.45 -17.48
CA ASP A 299 -31.80 -6.43 -18.56
C ASP A 299 -33.04 -7.31 -18.75
N LYS A 300 -33.72 -7.69 -17.65
CA LYS A 300 -34.99 -8.42 -17.71
C LYS A 300 -36.11 -7.60 -18.32
N GLU A 301 -36.20 -6.32 -17.99
CA GLU A 301 -37.19 -5.41 -18.57
C GLU A 301 -36.95 -5.22 -20.07
N ILE A 302 -35.69 -5.05 -20.48
CA ILE A 302 -35.31 -4.94 -21.89
C ILE A 302 -35.67 -6.24 -22.64
N ALA A 303 -35.36 -7.41 -22.08
CA ALA A 303 -35.70 -8.69 -22.69
C ALA A 303 -37.23 -8.87 -22.83
N LYS A 304 -38.01 -8.43 -21.83
CA LYS A 304 -39.47 -8.47 -21.89
C LYS A 304 -40.02 -7.55 -22.98
N LEU A 305 -39.51 -6.33 -23.10
CA LEU A 305 -39.92 -5.38 -24.14
C LEU A 305 -39.56 -5.89 -25.55
N GLN A 306 -38.42 -6.57 -25.69
CA GLN A 306 -38.03 -7.20 -26.95
C GLN A 306 -38.98 -8.33 -27.35
N ASP A 307 -39.35 -9.21 -26.41
CA ASP A 307 -40.33 -10.27 -26.65
C ASP A 307 -41.72 -9.70 -27.02
N GLU A 308 -42.18 -8.66 -26.31
CA GLU A 308 -43.44 -7.96 -26.64
C GLU A 308 -43.41 -7.33 -28.05
N LEU A 309 -42.28 -6.72 -28.43
CA LEU A 309 -42.10 -6.12 -29.76
C LEU A 309 -42.10 -7.19 -30.86
N ASP A 310 -41.45 -8.32 -30.64
CA ASP A 310 -41.40 -9.41 -31.60
C ASP A 310 -42.77 -10.06 -31.78
N GLN A 311 -43.50 -10.30 -30.68
CA GLN A 311 -44.90 -10.75 -30.73
C GLN A 311 -45.83 -9.76 -31.42
N PHE A 312 -45.60 -8.45 -31.27
CA PHE A 312 -46.35 -7.43 -31.99
C PHE A 312 -46.06 -7.48 -33.50
N ARG A 313 -44.78 -7.56 -33.88
CA ARG A 313 -44.35 -7.67 -35.28
C ARG A 313 -44.95 -8.90 -35.97
N GLU A 314 -44.95 -10.05 -35.30
CA GLU A 314 -45.57 -11.27 -35.85
C GLU A 314 -47.08 -11.10 -36.07
N ARG A 315 -47.79 -10.56 -35.07
CA ARG A 315 -49.24 -10.27 -35.18
C ARG A 315 -49.53 -9.34 -36.36
N TRP A 316 -48.77 -8.25 -36.48
CA TRP A 316 -48.92 -7.28 -37.57
C TRP A 316 -48.66 -7.91 -38.95
N MET A 317 -47.62 -8.73 -39.07
CA MET A 317 -47.30 -9.43 -40.31
C MET A 317 -48.38 -10.45 -40.70
N ASN A 318 -48.98 -11.14 -39.73
CA ASN A 318 -50.09 -12.05 -39.98
C ASN A 318 -51.36 -11.31 -40.44
N GLU A 319 -51.64 -10.14 -39.86
CA GLU A 319 -52.78 -9.30 -40.27
C GLU A 319 -52.59 -8.72 -41.68
N LEU A 320 -51.37 -8.30 -42.04
CA LEU A 320 -51.07 -7.87 -43.42
C LEU A 320 -51.25 -9.01 -44.43
N LYS A 321 -50.87 -10.25 -44.07
CA LYS A 321 -51.04 -11.42 -44.92
C LYS A 321 -52.51 -11.82 -45.07
N SER A 322 -53.33 -11.67 -44.04
CA SER A 322 -54.76 -11.98 -44.12
C SER A 322 -55.50 -10.97 -45.00
N ARG A 323 -55.19 -9.67 -44.89
CA ARG A 323 -55.78 -8.63 -45.75
C ARG A 323 -55.46 -8.85 -47.23
N LYS A 324 -54.24 -9.25 -47.57
CA LYS A 324 -53.84 -9.57 -48.96
C LYS A 324 -54.48 -10.83 -49.55
N LYS A 325 -55.13 -11.68 -48.75
CA LYS A 325 -55.85 -12.88 -49.21
C LYS A 325 -57.34 -12.64 -49.45
N SER A 326 -57.85 -11.46 -49.08
CA SER A 326 -59.26 -11.10 -49.18
C SER A 326 -59.58 -10.15 -50.34
N ASP A 327 -58.55 -9.74 -51.10
CA ASP A 327 -58.63 -9.04 -52.39
C ASP A 327 -58.30 -10.01 -53.53
#